data_AF-A0A0N4U1V1-F1
#
_entry.id   AF-A0A0N4U1V1-F1
#
_cell.length_a   1.000
_cell.length_b   1.000
_cell.length_c   1.000
_cell.angle_alpha   90.00
_cell.angle_beta   90.00
_cell.angle_gamma   90.00
#
_symmetry.space_group_name_H-M   'P 1'
#
loop_
_entity.id
_entity.type
_entity.pdbx_description
1 polymer ?
#
loop_
_entity_poly.entity_id
_entity_poly.type
_entity_poly.pdbx_seq_one_letter_code
_entity_poly.pdbx_strand_id
1 'polypeptide(L)'
;MDVSIGSAFQTSNESSRRKKRRLATDDYSFATSENFDTTDKMEEARSNFFNMVKSGENFDIAIDNWIKIYENHPDNALQQLQQFFISCCGCERMISSFMLQTMRYDEIILQMTEHFVDDAENYPLVMVGPKFSDFKQNFADFITLFDITCQILTLFPKLFVNKGEANYVSDWRIMDAVIKLLTALSNSQVQAFRHTSTFAAMKLLSALIDIAVPQEKNVMQIETRKDESKTKDTSNHLRSSIFNECELVEKSNIYKMVSYLFKNVFVRRYRDFLPEIRNICIIELGKWLKSYPEIFLIDSYLKYIGWLLHDKVVSKIRLSCVTSLLPLYDLPEMAKKLEFFTNKFQKRFVSLVMDKDYEVATFACKLLTGICSLYYNIIIALYYVIILL
;
A
#
# COMPACT_ATOMS: atom_id res chain seq x y z
N MET A 1 -23.04 9.88 -0.62
CA MET A 1 -23.37 8.50 -0.22
C MET A 1 -22.46 8.15 0.94
N ASP A 2 -23.01 8.03 2.14
CA ASP A 2 -22.29 7.63 3.35
C ASP A 2 -21.85 6.16 3.23
N VAL A 3 -20.67 5.92 2.65
CA VAL A 3 -19.97 4.65 2.85
C VAL A 3 -19.24 4.76 4.19
N SER A 4 -19.99 4.48 5.26
CA SER A 4 -19.46 4.33 6.60
C SER A 4 -18.47 3.15 6.62
N ILE A 5 -17.17 3.44 6.52
CA ILE A 5 -16.06 2.46 6.73
C ILE A 5 -15.90 2.21 8.24
N GLY A 6 -17.02 2.02 8.95
CA GLY A 6 -17.10 2.29 10.38
C GLY A 6 -18.09 1.42 11.15
N SER A 7 -18.18 0.12 10.89
CA SER A 7 -18.61 -0.87 11.90
C SER A 7 -18.64 -2.27 11.32
N ALA A 8 -17.80 -3.18 11.86
CA ALA A 8 -18.08 -4.61 12.09
C ALA A 8 -16.77 -5.39 12.11
N PHE A 9 -16.13 -5.46 13.27
CA PHE A 9 -15.43 -6.68 13.70
C PHE A 9 -15.51 -6.72 15.22
N GLN A 10 -16.55 -7.41 15.71
CA GLN A 10 -16.58 -7.89 17.09
C GLN A 10 -15.43 -8.87 17.27
N THR A 11 -14.51 -8.53 18.16
CA THR A 11 -13.48 -9.41 18.65
C THR A 11 -14.13 -10.48 19.54
N SER A 12 -14.25 -11.70 19.04
CA SER A 12 -14.46 -12.87 19.91
C SER A 12 -13.13 -13.23 20.57
N ASN A 13 -13.04 -12.90 21.86
CA ASN A 13 -12.03 -13.43 22.77
C ASN A 13 -12.22 -14.94 22.90
N GLU A 14 -11.33 -15.74 22.32
CA GLU A 14 -11.13 -17.12 22.73
C GLU A 14 -9.71 -17.30 23.27
N SER A 15 -9.63 -17.15 24.58
CA SER A 15 -8.59 -17.71 25.42
C SER A 15 -8.59 -19.24 25.32
N SER A 16 -7.49 -19.85 24.85
CA SER A 16 -7.19 -21.25 25.17
C SER A 16 -5.71 -21.62 24.99
N ARG A 17 -5.05 -21.65 26.15
CA ARG A 17 -3.87 -22.43 26.57
C ARG A 17 -3.24 -23.37 25.51
N ARG A 18 -2.01 -23.10 25.09
CA ARG A 18 -1.13 -24.13 24.48
C ARG A 18 -0.08 -24.63 25.47
N LYS A 19 -0.21 -25.92 25.79
CA LYS A 19 0.71 -26.76 26.56
C LYS A 19 1.97 -27.01 25.72
N LYS A 20 3.15 -26.73 26.30
CA LYS A 20 4.46 -27.16 25.79
C LYS A 20 4.46 -28.69 25.60
N ARG A 21 4.79 -29.16 24.39
CA ARG A 21 5.16 -30.56 24.15
C ARG A 21 6.48 -30.59 23.41
N ARG A 22 7.51 -31.07 24.12
CA ARG A 22 8.82 -31.45 23.60
C ARG A 22 8.65 -32.72 22.75
N LEU A 23 9.22 -32.73 21.55
CA LEU A 23 9.50 -33.92 20.72
C LEU A 23 10.91 -33.67 20.17
N ALA A 24 11.94 -34.28 20.76
CA ALA A 24 12.44 -35.63 20.46
C ALA A 24 13.02 -35.67 19.03
N THR A 25 14.34 -35.57 18.99
CA THR A 25 15.24 -35.77 17.86
C THR A 25 15.08 -37.19 17.35
N ASP A 26 14.77 -37.38 16.07
CA ASP A 26 14.99 -38.64 15.37
C ASP A 26 15.46 -38.33 13.94
N ASP A 27 16.60 -38.94 13.62
CA ASP A 27 17.31 -38.91 12.36
C ASP A 27 16.43 -39.39 11.20
N TYR A 28 16.38 -38.63 10.10
CA TYR A 28 15.97 -39.19 8.80
C TYR A 28 16.78 -38.56 7.66
N SER A 29 17.81 -39.29 7.27
CA SER A 29 18.63 -39.11 6.08
C SER A 29 17.99 -39.81 4.88
N PHE A 30 17.12 -39.11 4.13
CA PHE A 30 16.77 -39.53 2.76
C PHE A 30 16.06 -38.40 1.99
N ALA A 31 16.76 -37.76 1.04
CA ALA A 31 16.23 -37.13 -0.18
C ALA A 31 17.26 -36.14 -0.78
N THR A 32 18.37 -36.68 -1.31
CA THR A 32 19.32 -35.93 -2.14
C THR A 32 19.16 -36.39 -3.60
N SER A 33 18.25 -35.77 -4.36
CA SER A 33 18.35 -35.70 -5.84
C SER A 33 17.27 -34.84 -6.51
N GLU A 34 16.13 -34.52 -5.88
CA GLU A 34 15.05 -33.70 -6.48
C GLU A 34 15.06 -32.20 -6.07
N ASN A 35 15.92 -31.79 -5.12
CA ASN A 35 16.00 -30.39 -4.66
C ASN A 35 16.96 -29.50 -5.46
N PHE A 36 17.75 -30.04 -6.39
CA PHE A 36 18.77 -29.23 -7.10
C PHE A 36 18.14 -28.31 -8.16
N ASP A 37 17.21 -28.84 -8.97
CA ASP A 37 16.57 -28.09 -10.08
C ASP A 37 15.59 -27.00 -9.62
N THR A 38 14.97 -27.16 -8.44
CA THR A 38 14.09 -26.14 -7.85
C THR A 38 14.87 -24.99 -7.23
N THR A 39 16.06 -25.27 -6.68
CA THR A 39 16.90 -24.24 -6.05
C THR A 39 17.57 -23.35 -7.10
N ASP A 40 18.06 -23.92 -8.20
CA ASP A 40 18.66 -23.17 -9.32
C ASP A 40 17.64 -22.22 -9.98
N LYS A 41 16.42 -22.70 -10.24
CA LYS A 41 15.33 -21.86 -10.78
C LYS A 41 14.93 -20.73 -9.83
N MET A 42 14.98 -20.96 -8.53
CA MET A 42 14.71 -19.94 -7.52
C MET A 42 15.84 -18.91 -7.41
N GLU A 43 17.11 -19.30 -7.56
CA GLU A 43 18.24 -18.37 -7.62
C GLU A 43 18.22 -17.53 -8.92
N GLU A 44 17.90 -18.13 -10.06
CA GLU A 44 17.70 -17.40 -11.32
C GLU A 44 16.54 -16.41 -11.22
N ALA A 45 15.42 -16.79 -10.59
CA ALA A 45 14.29 -15.90 -10.42
C ALA A 45 14.54 -14.80 -9.36
N ARG A 46 15.25 -15.13 -8.26
CA ARG A 46 15.76 -14.14 -7.30
C ARG A 46 16.62 -13.10 -8.00
N SER A 47 17.45 -13.57 -8.93
CA SER A 47 18.26 -12.72 -9.79
C SER A 47 17.38 -11.85 -10.68
N ASN A 48 16.29 -12.37 -11.26
CA ASN A 48 15.59 -11.64 -12.31
C ASN A 48 14.91 -10.34 -11.83
N PHE A 49 13.91 -10.41 -10.96
CA PHE A 49 13.17 -9.19 -10.57
C PHE A 49 14.00 -8.18 -9.79
N PHE A 50 14.81 -8.65 -8.85
CA PHE A 50 15.64 -7.76 -8.04
C PHE A 50 16.71 -7.05 -8.90
N ASN A 51 17.37 -7.78 -9.81
CA ASN A 51 18.35 -7.16 -10.70
C ASN A 51 17.69 -6.27 -11.76
N MET A 52 16.48 -6.60 -12.21
CA MET A 52 15.69 -5.73 -13.09
C MET A 52 15.38 -4.39 -12.42
N VAL A 53 14.84 -4.40 -11.19
CA VAL A 53 14.60 -3.16 -10.42
C VAL A 53 15.89 -2.36 -10.22
N LYS A 54 17.01 -3.06 -10.00
CA LYS A 54 18.32 -2.42 -9.89
C LYS A 54 18.77 -1.75 -11.19
N SER A 55 18.47 -2.35 -12.35
CA SER A 55 18.79 -1.79 -13.67
C SER A 55 17.79 -0.73 -14.16
N GLY A 56 16.53 -0.79 -13.74
CA GLY A 56 15.45 0.07 -14.25
C GLY A 56 14.90 -0.34 -15.62
N GLU A 57 15.27 -1.52 -16.13
CA GLU A 57 14.95 -1.96 -17.50
C GLU A 57 14.08 -3.23 -17.53
N ASN A 58 13.37 -3.42 -18.65
CA ASN A 58 12.67 -4.65 -19.02
C ASN A 58 11.53 -5.10 -18.07
N PHE A 59 10.88 -4.17 -17.37
CA PHE A 59 9.79 -4.54 -16.44
C PHE A 59 8.64 -5.26 -17.14
N ASP A 60 8.18 -4.76 -18.30
CA ASP A 60 7.06 -5.37 -19.05
C ASP A 60 7.37 -6.84 -19.42
N ILE A 61 8.57 -7.09 -19.96
CA ILE A 61 9.03 -8.44 -20.37
C ILE A 61 9.13 -9.36 -19.15
N ALA A 62 9.65 -8.85 -18.04
CA ALA A 62 9.78 -9.61 -16.80
C ALA A 62 8.42 -10.07 -16.27
N ILE A 63 7.48 -9.13 -16.26
CA ILE A 63 6.13 -9.34 -15.78
C ILE A 63 5.41 -10.31 -16.71
N ASP A 64 5.45 -10.12 -18.03
CA ASP A 64 4.86 -11.03 -19.01
C ASP A 64 5.38 -12.47 -18.87
N ASN A 65 6.69 -12.63 -18.65
CA ASN A 65 7.28 -13.94 -18.41
C ASN A 65 6.82 -14.54 -17.09
N TRP A 66 6.74 -13.74 -16.03
CA TRP A 66 6.25 -14.19 -14.74
C TRP A 66 4.77 -14.59 -14.79
N ILE A 67 3.92 -13.89 -15.55
CA ILE A 67 2.53 -14.27 -15.79
C ILE A 67 2.48 -15.68 -16.37
N LYS A 68 3.30 -15.99 -17.39
CA LYS A 68 3.37 -17.33 -17.99
C LYS A 68 3.81 -18.39 -16.96
N ILE A 69 4.73 -18.05 -16.05
CA ILE A 69 5.12 -18.96 -14.96
C ILE A 69 3.93 -19.15 -14.01
N TYR A 70 3.22 -18.08 -13.65
CA TYR A 70 2.08 -18.13 -12.75
C TYR A 70 0.93 -18.98 -13.30
N GLU A 71 0.68 -18.92 -14.61
CA GLU A 71 -0.35 -19.72 -15.27
C GLU A 71 -0.07 -21.23 -15.23
N ASN A 72 1.21 -21.63 -15.26
CA ASN A 72 1.62 -23.03 -15.27
C ASN A 72 1.96 -23.57 -13.86
N HIS A 73 2.57 -22.72 -13.02
CA HIS A 73 3.13 -23.07 -11.71
C HIS A 73 2.86 -21.93 -10.71
N PRO A 74 1.60 -21.73 -10.28
CA PRO A 74 1.21 -20.58 -9.46
C PRO A 74 1.98 -20.48 -8.15
N ASP A 75 2.21 -21.59 -7.44
CA ASP A 75 2.93 -21.57 -6.16
C ASP A 75 4.39 -21.16 -6.32
N ASN A 76 5.06 -21.60 -7.39
CA ASN A 76 6.44 -21.21 -7.70
C ASN A 76 6.49 -19.71 -8.03
N ALA A 77 5.61 -19.22 -8.90
CA ALA A 77 5.53 -17.81 -9.23
C ALA A 77 5.26 -16.92 -7.99
N LEU A 78 4.38 -17.34 -7.08
CA LEU A 78 4.14 -16.64 -5.81
C LEU A 78 5.38 -16.62 -4.93
N GLN A 79 6.09 -17.75 -4.81
CA GLN A 79 7.33 -17.82 -4.06
C GLN A 79 8.39 -16.88 -4.63
N GLN A 80 8.54 -16.80 -5.96
CA GLN A 80 9.46 -15.87 -6.61
C GLN A 80 9.14 -14.41 -6.25
N LEU A 81 7.86 -14.05 -6.28
CA LEU A 81 7.38 -12.71 -5.94
C LEU A 81 7.62 -12.37 -4.47
N GLN A 82 7.36 -13.32 -3.56
CA GLN A 82 7.61 -13.16 -2.14
C GLN A 82 9.12 -13.02 -1.86
N GLN A 83 9.93 -13.85 -2.52
CA GLN A 83 11.39 -13.76 -2.44
C GLN A 83 11.89 -12.40 -2.94
N PHE A 84 11.32 -11.88 -4.02
CA PHE A 84 11.66 -10.55 -4.54
C PHE A 84 11.46 -9.45 -3.48
N PHE A 85 10.32 -9.42 -2.78
CA PHE A 85 10.09 -8.43 -1.72
C PHE A 85 11.07 -8.59 -0.55
N ILE A 86 11.42 -9.82 -0.17
CA ILE A 86 12.45 -10.09 0.86
C ILE A 86 13.84 -9.62 0.41
N SER A 87 14.20 -9.88 -0.85
CA SER A 87 15.48 -9.42 -1.41
C SER A 87 15.56 -7.90 -1.55
N CYS A 88 14.44 -7.22 -1.83
CA CYS A 88 14.37 -5.75 -1.79
C CYS A 88 14.63 -5.17 -0.40
N CYS A 89 14.38 -5.93 0.67
CA CYS A 89 14.75 -5.56 2.03
C CYS A 89 16.26 -5.72 2.31
N GLY A 90 17.04 -6.22 1.34
CA GLY A 90 18.45 -6.58 1.50
C GLY A 90 18.68 -7.97 2.10
N CYS A 91 17.63 -8.78 2.28
CA CYS A 91 17.76 -10.09 2.89
C CYS A 91 18.22 -11.12 1.85
N GLU A 92 19.33 -11.78 2.14
CA GLU A 92 19.93 -12.75 1.22
C GLU A 92 19.41 -14.18 1.39
N ARG A 93 18.63 -14.44 2.44
CA ARG A 93 18.07 -15.77 2.70
C ARG A 93 16.93 -16.06 1.73
N MET A 94 16.88 -17.31 1.30
CA MET A 94 15.81 -17.82 0.44
C MET A 94 14.64 -18.33 1.29
N ILE A 95 13.42 -17.94 0.93
CA ILE A 95 12.20 -18.56 1.41
C ILE A 95 12.02 -19.87 0.67
N SER A 96 11.93 -20.99 1.38
CA SER A 96 11.65 -22.29 0.77
C SER A 96 10.15 -22.54 0.61
N SER A 97 9.77 -23.40 -0.34
CA SER A 97 8.37 -23.82 -0.53
C SER A 97 7.81 -24.46 0.74
N PHE A 98 8.64 -25.21 1.47
CA PHE A 98 8.26 -25.81 2.75
C PHE A 98 7.86 -24.74 3.79
N MET A 99 8.61 -23.64 3.88
CA MET A 99 8.27 -22.53 4.79
C MET A 99 6.90 -21.94 4.44
N LEU A 100 6.65 -21.66 3.16
CA LEU A 100 5.38 -21.07 2.71
C LEU A 100 4.16 -21.98 2.93
N GLN A 101 4.35 -23.30 2.88
CA GLN A 101 3.28 -24.28 3.07
C GLN A 101 3.01 -24.60 4.55
N THR A 102 4.00 -24.47 5.43
CA THR A 102 3.92 -24.97 6.81
C THR A 102 3.95 -23.89 7.90
N MET A 103 4.41 -22.68 7.57
CA MET A 103 4.64 -21.61 8.55
C MET A 103 3.76 -20.40 8.28
N ARG A 104 3.45 -19.64 9.33
CA ARG A 104 2.83 -18.31 9.19
C ARG A 104 3.89 -17.29 8.80
N TYR A 105 3.50 -16.20 8.13
CA TYR A 105 4.46 -15.17 7.71
C TYR A 105 5.28 -14.57 8.85
N ASP A 106 4.72 -14.43 10.06
CA ASP A 106 5.48 -13.97 11.22
C ASP A 106 6.60 -14.94 11.63
N GLU A 107 6.38 -16.26 11.47
CA GLU A 107 7.39 -17.29 11.72
C GLU A 107 8.46 -17.30 10.62
N ILE A 108 8.05 -17.15 9.36
CA ILE A 108 8.98 -17.05 8.21
C ILE A 108 9.88 -15.82 8.39
N ILE A 109 9.31 -14.67 8.70
CA ILE A 109 10.08 -13.43 8.90
C ILE A 109 11.05 -13.58 10.06
N LEU A 110 10.64 -14.22 11.16
CA LEU A 110 11.54 -14.46 12.29
C LEU A 110 12.78 -15.26 11.84
N GLN A 111 12.59 -16.30 11.03
CA GLN A 111 13.70 -17.05 10.43
C GLN A 111 14.54 -16.19 9.47
N MET A 112 13.92 -15.35 8.65
CA MET A 112 14.67 -14.42 7.78
C MET A 112 15.51 -13.43 8.59
N THR A 113 15.08 -13.06 9.81
CA THR A 113 15.82 -12.14 10.68
C THR A 113 16.98 -12.76 11.45
N GLU A 114 17.01 -14.08 11.69
CA GLU A 114 18.04 -14.73 12.52
C GLU A 114 19.48 -14.48 12.06
N HIS A 115 19.68 -14.30 10.76
CA HIS A 115 21.00 -14.07 10.15
C HIS A 115 21.05 -12.75 9.36
N PHE A 116 20.04 -11.89 9.54
CA PHE A 116 20.01 -10.61 8.86
C PHE A 116 20.94 -9.64 9.58
N VAL A 117 21.94 -9.11 8.87
CA VAL A 117 22.77 -8.03 9.37
C VAL A 117 21.94 -6.74 9.29
N ASP A 118 21.37 -6.32 10.42
CA ASP A 118 20.60 -5.08 10.52
C ASP A 118 21.54 -3.87 10.50
N ASP A 119 22.05 -3.58 9.31
CA ASP A 119 22.81 -2.37 9.02
C ASP A 119 21.86 -1.30 8.48
N ALA A 120 21.53 -0.34 9.35
CA ALA A 120 20.57 0.73 9.09
C ALA A 120 20.94 1.61 7.88
N GLU A 121 22.21 1.58 7.45
CA GLU A 121 22.73 2.34 6.31
C GLU A 121 22.88 1.50 5.04
N ASN A 122 22.65 0.18 5.11
CA ASN A 122 23.03 -0.75 4.05
C ASN A 122 21.90 -1.71 3.66
N TYR A 123 20.82 -1.16 3.11
CA TYR A 123 19.81 -1.94 2.39
C TYR A 123 19.30 -1.16 1.16
N PRO A 124 18.79 -1.85 0.11
CA PRO A 124 18.60 -1.29 -1.23
C PRO A 124 17.87 0.06 -1.32
N LEU A 125 16.93 0.33 -0.41
CA LEU A 125 16.13 1.56 -0.41
C LEU A 125 16.89 2.81 0.10
N VAL A 126 17.99 2.63 0.85
CA VAL A 126 18.82 3.71 1.41
C VAL A 126 20.27 3.70 0.93
N MET A 127 20.74 2.60 0.32
CA MET A 127 22.09 2.49 -0.20
C MET A 127 22.39 3.60 -1.20
N VAL A 128 23.48 4.33 -0.96
CA VAL A 128 24.01 5.33 -1.88
C VAL A 128 25.04 4.66 -2.78
N GLY A 129 24.83 4.73 -4.10
CA GLY A 129 25.79 4.24 -5.08
C GLY A 129 25.18 4.18 -6.48
N PRO A 130 26.00 4.12 -7.54
CA PRO A 130 25.53 4.16 -8.93
C PRO A 130 24.59 2.99 -9.28
N LYS A 131 24.72 1.88 -8.56
CA LYS A 131 23.86 0.69 -8.72
C LYS A 131 22.51 0.80 -8.00
N PHE A 132 22.32 1.81 -7.14
CA PHE A 132 21.13 1.95 -6.30
C PHE A 132 20.54 3.37 -6.31
N SER A 133 21.13 4.31 -7.06
CA SER A 133 20.70 5.71 -7.15
C SER A 133 19.22 5.84 -7.48
N ASP A 134 18.76 4.99 -8.39
CA ASP A 134 17.39 5.02 -8.91
C ASP A 134 16.55 3.84 -8.40
N PHE A 135 17.12 2.96 -7.55
CA PHE A 135 16.46 1.74 -7.07
C PHE A 135 15.09 2.05 -6.45
N LYS A 136 15.00 3.11 -5.63
CA LYS A 136 13.73 3.50 -4.99
C LYS A 136 12.65 3.86 -6.00
N GLN A 137 13.01 4.56 -7.07
CA GLN A 137 12.08 4.96 -8.12
C GLN A 137 11.70 3.75 -8.97
N ASN A 138 12.69 2.99 -9.43
CA ASN A 138 12.51 1.75 -10.17
C ASN A 138 11.63 0.74 -9.40
N PHE A 139 11.79 0.65 -8.08
CA PHE A 139 10.98 -0.23 -7.23
C PHE A 139 9.53 0.26 -7.15
N ALA A 140 9.31 1.57 -7.07
CA ALA A 140 7.96 2.13 -7.13
C ALA A 140 7.29 1.88 -8.49
N ASP A 141 8.04 2.06 -9.58
CA ASP A 141 7.54 1.86 -10.94
C ASP A 141 7.22 0.39 -11.20
N PHE A 142 8.11 -0.52 -10.77
CA PHE A 142 7.85 -1.96 -10.82
C PHE A 142 6.60 -2.33 -10.02
N ILE A 143 6.43 -1.84 -8.79
CA ILE A 143 5.23 -2.17 -7.99
C ILE A 143 3.97 -1.65 -8.68
N THR A 144 4.01 -0.45 -9.25
CA THR A 144 2.87 0.14 -9.94
C THR A 144 2.48 -0.69 -11.16
N LEU A 145 3.47 -1.07 -11.99
CA LEU A 145 3.26 -1.89 -13.18
C LEU A 145 2.83 -3.32 -12.85
N PHE A 146 3.47 -3.92 -11.85
CA PHE A 146 3.14 -5.25 -11.36
C PHE A 146 1.72 -5.28 -10.79
N ASP A 147 1.32 -4.26 -10.03
CA ASP A 147 -0.04 -4.16 -9.50
C ASP A 147 -1.06 -4.02 -10.64
N ILE A 148 -0.84 -3.15 -11.63
CA ILE A 148 -1.69 -3.07 -12.84
C ILE A 148 -1.82 -4.45 -13.50
N THR A 149 -0.73 -5.21 -13.56
CA THR A 149 -0.74 -6.53 -14.20
C THR A 149 -1.47 -7.57 -13.36
N CYS A 150 -1.24 -7.61 -12.05
CA CYS A 150 -1.97 -8.48 -11.14
C CYS A 150 -3.45 -8.14 -11.10
N GLN A 151 -3.81 -6.87 -11.20
CA GLN A 151 -5.18 -6.45 -11.37
C GLN A 151 -5.77 -6.96 -12.67
N ILE A 152 -5.04 -6.94 -13.79
CA ILE A 152 -5.53 -7.57 -15.02
C ILE A 152 -5.78 -9.07 -14.80
N LEU A 153 -4.89 -9.77 -14.09
CA LEU A 153 -5.06 -11.18 -13.78
C LEU A 153 -6.17 -11.48 -12.76
N THR A 154 -6.40 -10.58 -11.81
CA THR A 154 -7.32 -10.79 -10.68
C THR A 154 -8.71 -10.21 -10.94
N LEU A 155 -8.84 -9.10 -11.68
CA LEU A 155 -10.10 -8.40 -11.96
C LEU A 155 -10.75 -8.81 -13.28
N PHE A 156 -10.01 -9.48 -14.18
CA PHE A 156 -10.64 -10.11 -15.35
C PHE A 156 -10.78 -11.59 -15.08
N PRO A 157 -11.96 -12.05 -14.62
CA PRO A 157 -12.12 -13.42 -14.20
C PRO A 157 -11.82 -14.35 -15.38
N LYS A 158 -11.03 -15.40 -15.11
CA LYS A 158 -10.81 -16.46 -16.09
C LYS A 158 -12.05 -17.33 -16.14
N LEU A 159 -12.45 -17.72 -17.35
CA LEU A 159 -13.53 -18.69 -17.54
C LEU A 159 -13.03 -20.06 -17.07
N PHE A 160 -13.51 -20.52 -15.92
CA PHE A 160 -13.31 -21.88 -15.46
C PHE A 160 -14.55 -22.71 -15.80
N VAL A 161 -14.39 -23.71 -16.67
CA VAL A 161 -15.44 -24.68 -16.98
C VAL A 161 -15.19 -25.92 -16.11
N ASN A 162 -16.02 -26.14 -15.10
CA ASN A 162 -15.94 -27.35 -14.27
C ASN A 162 -17.32 -28.04 -14.29
N LYS A 163 -17.34 -29.33 -14.67
CA LYS A 163 -18.58 -30.14 -14.79
C LYS A 163 -19.70 -29.53 -15.66
N GLY A 164 -19.35 -28.79 -16.71
CA GLY A 164 -20.31 -28.20 -17.65
C GLY A 164 -20.87 -26.84 -17.23
N GLU A 165 -20.47 -26.30 -16.08
CA GLU A 165 -20.80 -24.95 -15.65
C GLU A 165 -19.60 -24.02 -15.87
N ALA A 166 -19.83 -22.92 -16.57
CA ALA A 166 -18.82 -21.93 -16.86
C ALA A 166 -18.89 -20.83 -15.79
N ASN A 167 -17.92 -20.82 -14.90
CA ASN A 167 -17.82 -19.84 -13.82
C ASN A 167 -16.60 -18.95 -14.02
N TYR A 168 -16.83 -17.66 -13.97
CA TYR A 168 -15.81 -16.63 -13.97
C TYR A 168 -15.18 -16.58 -12.58
N VAL A 169 -13.91 -16.97 -12.44
CA VAL A 169 -13.20 -16.95 -11.14
C VAL A 169 -12.00 -16.02 -11.19
N SER A 170 -12.06 -15.01 -10.34
CA SER A 170 -11.03 -14.01 -10.05
C SER A 170 -9.98 -14.62 -9.11
N ASP A 171 -8.72 -14.59 -9.49
CA ASP A 171 -7.64 -15.24 -8.74
C ASP A 171 -6.94 -14.30 -7.76
N TRP A 172 -7.51 -14.13 -6.56
CA TRP A 172 -6.97 -13.23 -5.53
C TRP A 172 -5.71 -13.73 -4.81
N ARG A 173 -5.18 -14.92 -5.16
CA ARG A 173 -4.05 -15.54 -4.46
C ARG A 173 -2.81 -14.65 -4.46
N ILE A 174 -2.55 -13.96 -5.57
CA ILE A 174 -1.38 -13.06 -5.70
C ILE A 174 -1.47 -11.91 -4.69
N MET A 175 -2.58 -11.18 -4.72
CA MET A 175 -2.78 -10.01 -3.87
C MET A 175 -2.82 -10.39 -2.39
N ASP A 176 -3.50 -11.48 -2.04
CA ASP A 176 -3.55 -11.97 -0.66
C ASP A 176 -2.16 -12.35 -0.14
N ALA A 177 -1.35 -13.06 -0.93
CA ALA A 177 0.01 -13.43 -0.55
C ALA A 177 0.92 -12.21 -0.36
N VAL A 178 0.89 -11.26 -1.31
CA VAL A 178 1.70 -10.03 -1.25
C VAL A 178 1.27 -9.15 -0.06
N ILE A 179 -0.03 -8.90 0.12
CA ILE A 179 -0.54 -8.07 1.22
C ILE A 179 -0.17 -8.67 2.57
N LYS A 180 -0.34 -9.99 2.75
CA LYS A 180 0.02 -10.66 4.00
C LYS A 180 1.51 -10.60 4.28
N LEU A 181 2.36 -10.84 3.29
CA LEU A 181 3.81 -10.73 3.42
C LEU A 181 4.23 -9.30 3.79
N LEU A 182 3.81 -8.30 3.02
CA LEU A 182 4.16 -6.89 3.26
C LEU A 182 3.66 -6.42 4.62
N THR A 183 2.45 -6.81 5.03
CA THR A 183 1.92 -6.49 6.35
C THR A 183 2.78 -7.09 7.45
N ALA A 184 3.18 -8.36 7.31
CA ALA A 184 4.01 -9.02 8.31
C ALA A 184 5.42 -8.39 8.38
N LEU A 185 6.05 -8.08 7.23
CA LEU A 185 7.35 -7.39 7.17
C LEU A 185 7.28 -6.00 7.79
N SER A 186 6.18 -5.28 7.58
CA SER A 186 5.99 -3.93 8.13
C SER A 186 5.93 -3.96 9.67
N ASN A 187 5.61 -5.10 10.26
CA ASN A 187 5.56 -5.28 11.72
C ASN A 187 6.88 -5.79 12.32
N SER A 188 7.91 -6.03 11.51
CA SER A 188 9.23 -6.46 11.97
C SER A 188 9.94 -5.42 12.85
N GLN A 189 10.84 -5.86 13.73
CA GLN A 189 11.76 -4.97 14.45
C GLN A 189 12.96 -4.55 13.61
N VAL A 190 13.23 -5.22 12.49
CA VAL A 190 14.31 -4.88 11.55
C VAL A 190 13.94 -3.65 10.74
N GLN A 191 14.81 -2.64 10.76
CA GLN A 191 14.58 -1.36 10.08
C GLN A 191 14.40 -1.53 8.56
N ALA A 192 15.29 -2.30 7.92
CA ALA A 192 15.25 -2.54 6.49
C ALA A 192 13.93 -3.17 6.04
N PHE A 193 13.40 -4.09 6.85
CA PHE A 193 12.14 -4.80 6.56
C PHE A 193 10.97 -3.84 6.68
N ARG A 194 10.89 -3.08 7.78
CA ARG A 194 9.81 -2.10 7.97
C ARG A 194 9.80 -1.04 6.89
N HIS A 195 10.95 -0.46 6.57
CA HIS A 195 11.03 0.66 5.63
C HIS A 195 10.65 0.21 4.22
N THR A 196 11.23 -0.89 3.74
CA THR A 196 10.98 -1.42 2.39
C THR A 196 9.55 -1.90 2.24
N SER A 197 9.04 -2.69 3.19
CA SER A 197 7.67 -3.20 3.11
C SER A 197 6.61 -2.12 3.27
N THR A 198 6.85 -1.10 4.10
CA THR A 198 5.92 0.04 4.20
C THR A 198 5.91 0.83 2.90
N PHE A 199 7.07 1.09 2.29
CA PHE A 199 7.15 1.72 0.98
C PHE A 199 6.33 0.95 -0.05
N ALA A 200 6.57 -0.36 -0.16
CA ALA A 200 5.88 -1.20 -1.11
C ALA A 200 4.36 -1.25 -0.87
N ALA A 201 3.95 -1.41 0.39
CA ALA A 201 2.55 -1.45 0.78
C ALA A 201 1.82 -0.12 0.52
N MET A 202 2.49 1.03 0.66
CA MET A 202 1.87 2.32 0.36
C MET A 202 1.73 2.57 -1.15
N LYS A 203 2.68 2.07 -1.97
CA LYS A 203 2.55 2.07 -3.43
C LYS A 203 1.40 1.17 -3.88
N LEU A 204 1.36 -0.05 -3.37
CA LEU A 204 0.28 -1.00 -3.62
C LEU A 204 -1.09 -0.44 -3.21
N LEU A 205 -1.18 0.18 -2.03
CA LEU A 205 -2.40 0.81 -1.56
C LEU A 205 -2.86 1.96 -2.48
N SER A 206 -1.92 2.79 -2.96
CA SER A 206 -2.24 3.88 -3.87
C SER A 206 -2.79 3.37 -5.19
N ALA A 207 -2.12 2.37 -5.77
CA ALA A 207 -2.57 1.78 -7.02
C ALA A 207 -3.95 1.11 -6.84
N LEU A 208 -4.19 0.34 -5.77
CA LEU A 208 -5.53 -0.20 -5.45
C LEU A 208 -6.63 0.87 -5.33
N ILE A 209 -6.31 2.03 -4.73
CA ILE A 209 -7.24 3.17 -4.65
C ILE A 209 -7.53 3.72 -6.05
N ASP A 210 -6.51 3.84 -6.91
CA ASP A 210 -6.64 4.36 -8.27
C ASP A 210 -7.56 3.51 -9.17
N ILE A 211 -7.82 2.24 -8.83
CA ILE A 211 -8.84 1.43 -9.51
C ILE A 211 -10.19 1.49 -8.80
N ALA A 212 -10.19 1.34 -7.47
CA ALA A 212 -11.41 1.23 -6.69
C ALA A 212 -12.33 2.45 -6.91
N VAL A 213 -11.75 3.64 -6.93
CA VAL A 213 -12.52 4.89 -6.98
C VAL A 213 -13.12 5.18 -8.36
N PRO A 214 -12.40 5.06 -9.49
CA PRO A 214 -13.01 5.20 -10.81
C PRO A 214 -14.07 4.13 -11.11
N GLN A 215 -13.84 2.87 -10.71
CA GLN A 215 -14.84 1.80 -10.89
C GLN A 215 -16.14 2.10 -10.15
N GLU A 216 -16.08 2.69 -8.95
CA GLU A 216 -17.26 3.11 -8.21
C GLU A 216 -18.12 4.13 -8.96
N LYS A 217 -17.50 5.08 -9.66
CA LYS A 217 -18.23 6.05 -10.50
C LYS A 217 -18.88 5.38 -11.71
N ASN A 218 -18.21 4.41 -12.33
CA ASN A 218 -18.74 3.68 -13.48
C ASN A 218 -19.95 2.84 -13.10
N VAL A 219 -19.90 2.10 -11.98
CA VAL A 219 -21.02 1.28 -11.50
C VAL A 219 -22.25 2.14 -11.21
N MET A 220 -22.10 3.26 -10.50
CA MET A 220 -23.22 4.19 -10.25
C MET A 220 -23.86 4.73 -11.54
N GLN A 221 -23.05 5.04 -12.56
CA GLN A 221 -23.55 5.49 -13.86
C GLN A 221 -24.30 4.39 -14.60
N ILE A 222 -23.82 3.14 -14.53
CA ILE A 222 -24.49 1.98 -15.13
C ILE A 222 -25.83 1.71 -14.43
N GLU A 223 -25.89 1.77 -13.09
CA GLU A 223 -27.13 1.60 -12.33
C GLU A 223 -28.16 2.69 -12.66
N THR A 224 -27.73 3.95 -12.71
CA THR A 224 -28.61 5.07 -13.10
C THR A 224 -29.20 4.89 -14.51
N ARG A 225 -28.38 4.43 -15.47
CA ARG A 225 -28.84 4.14 -16.84
C ARG A 225 -29.80 2.96 -16.93
N LYS A 226 -29.65 1.95 -16.06
CA LYS A 226 -30.56 0.77 -16.02
C LYS A 226 -31.96 1.14 -15.55
N ASP A 227 -32.06 2.10 -14.63
CA ASP A 227 -33.37 2.59 -14.17
C ASP A 227 -34.12 3.36 -15.28
N GLU A 228 -33.40 3.92 -16.25
CA GLU A 228 -33.96 4.63 -17.42
C GLU A 228 -34.34 3.69 -18.58
N SER A 229 -33.72 2.50 -18.69
CA SER A 229 -33.90 1.58 -19.84
C SER A 229 -34.50 0.23 -19.46
N LYS A 230 -35.78 0.19 -19.09
CA LYS A 230 -36.54 -1.05 -18.88
C LYS A 230 -37.18 -1.55 -20.19
N THR A 231 -36.38 -2.01 -21.16
CA THR A 231 -36.92 -2.71 -22.35
C THR A 231 -36.02 -3.84 -22.87
N LYS A 232 -36.49 -5.07 -22.65
CA LYS A 232 -36.48 -6.28 -23.51
C LYS A 232 -35.14 -6.74 -24.12
N ASP A 233 -34.37 -7.56 -23.38
CA ASP A 233 -33.74 -8.78 -23.94
C ASP A 233 -33.26 -9.78 -22.85
N THR A 234 -34.01 -10.85 -22.57
CA THR A 234 -33.84 -11.71 -21.38
C THR A 234 -32.49 -12.46 -21.32
N SER A 235 -31.90 -12.79 -22.47
CA SER A 235 -30.60 -13.50 -22.54
C SER A 235 -29.41 -12.57 -22.25
N ASN A 236 -29.46 -11.34 -22.77
CA ASN A 236 -28.47 -10.31 -22.47
C ASN A 236 -28.61 -9.82 -21.01
N HIS A 237 -29.81 -9.81 -20.45
CA HIS A 237 -30.03 -9.47 -19.04
C HIS A 237 -29.30 -10.42 -18.08
N LEU A 238 -29.33 -11.74 -18.29
CA LEU A 238 -28.65 -12.67 -17.38
C LEU A 238 -27.12 -12.52 -17.42
N ARG A 239 -26.53 -12.43 -18.62
CA ARG A 239 -25.08 -12.17 -18.77
C ARG A 239 -24.69 -10.83 -18.14
N SER A 240 -25.50 -9.79 -18.37
CA SER A 240 -25.26 -8.50 -17.75
C SER A 240 -25.37 -8.57 -16.22
N SER A 241 -26.32 -9.32 -15.67
CA SER A 241 -26.51 -9.48 -14.22
C SER A 241 -25.33 -10.19 -13.57
N ILE A 242 -24.87 -11.29 -14.17
CA ILE A 242 -23.68 -12.04 -13.70
C ILE A 242 -22.45 -11.14 -13.75
N PHE A 243 -22.26 -10.40 -14.85
CA PHE A 243 -21.15 -9.47 -14.98
C PHE A 243 -21.19 -8.37 -13.90
N ASN A 244 -22.36 -7.78 -13.63
CA ASN A 244 -22.50 -6.80 -12.56
C ASN A 244 -22.23 -7.41 -11.18
N GLU A 245 -22.70 -8.64 -10.93
CA GLU A 245 -22.49 -9.31 -9.65
C GLU A 245 -21.00 -9.64 -9.43
N CYS A 246 -20.31 -10.10 -10.49
CA CYS A 246 -18.85 -10.22 -10.50
C CYS A 246 -18.16 -8.88 -10.20
N GLU A 247 -18.54 -7.81 -10.90
CA GLU A 247 -17.97 -6.46 -10.71
C GLU A 247 -18.19 -5.93 -9.29
N LEU A 248 -19.37 -6.19 -8.69
CA LEU A 248 -19.69 -5.83 -7.30
C LEU A 248 -18.86 -6.64 -6.28
N VAL A 249 -18.67 -7.94 -6.51
CA VAL A 249 -17.83 -8.80 -5.67
C VAL A 249 -16.36 -8.39 -5.77
N GLU A 250 -15.89 -8.08 -6.96
CA GLU A 250 -14.51 -7.63 -7.21
C GLU A 250 -14.26 -6.27 -6.55
N LYS A 251 -15.19 -5.32 -6.71
CA LYS A 251 -15.22 -4.06 -5.96
C LYS A 251 -15.12 -4.35 -4.47
N SER A 252 -15.99 -5.21 -3.93
CA SER A 252 -15.97 -5.58 -2.51
C SER A 252 -14.61 -6.08 -2.03
N ASN A 253 -13.89 -6.85 -2.86
CA ASN A 253 -12.58 -7.39 -2.52
C ASN A 253 -11.47 -6.32 -2.55
N ILE A 254 -11.45 -5.43 -3.55
CA ILE A 254 -10.48 -4.33 -3.59
C ILE A 254 -10.65 -3.41 -2.37
N TYR A 255 -11.88 -3.00 -2.03
CA TYR A 255 -12.12 -2.16 -0.84
C TYR A 255 -11.71 -2.86 0.47
N LYS A 256 -11.88 -4.19 0.58
CA LYS A 256 -11.36 -4.96 1.72
C LYS A 256 -9.84 -4.89 1.78
N MET A 257 -9.15 -5.02 0.66
CA MET A 257 -7.68 -4.92 0.58
C MET A 257 -7.19 -3.52 0.95
N VAL A 258 -7.80 -2.47 0.39
CA VAL A 258 -7.52 -1.06 0.71
C VAL A 258 -7.69 -0.82 2.21
N SER A 259 -8.82 -1.24 2.78
CA SER A 259 -9.10 -1.10 4.21
C SER A 259 -8.10 -1.88 5.07
N TYR A 260 -7.73 -3.10 4.65
CA TYR A 260 -6.78 -3.94 5.36
C TYR A 260 -5.37 -3.33 5.38
N LEU A 261 -4.84 -2.89 4.24
CA LEU A 261 -3.53 -2.25 4.15
C LEU A 261 -3.51 -0.93 4.92
N PHE A 262 -4.57 -0.13 4.82
CA PHE A 262 -4.67 1.11 5.58
C PHE A 262 -4.62 0.83 7.09
N LYS A 263 -5.46 -0.09 7.58
CA LYS A 263 -5.55 -0.42 9.02
C LYS A 263 -4.27 -1.09 9.55
N ASN A 264 -3.70 -2.02 8.81
CA ASN A 264 -2.61 -2.88 9.32
C ASN A 264 -1.21 -2.37 8.97
N VAL A 265 -1.07 -1.50 7.97
CA VAL A 265 0.21 -0.89 7.61
C VAL A 265 0.18 0.61 7.87
N PHE A 266 -0.65 1.39 7.18
CA PHE A 266 -0.63 2.86 7.31
C PHE A 266 -0.85 3.33 8.76
N VAL A 267 -1.92 2.87 9.42
CA VAL A 267 -2.24 3.28 10.80
C VAL A 267 -1.17 2.82 11.80
N ARG A 268 -0.45 1.73 11.50
CA ARG A 268 0.66 1.24 12.34
C ARG A 268 1.97 1.99 12.11
N ARG A 269 2.19 2.55 10.91
CA ARG A 269 3.48 3.08 10.46
C ARG A 269 3.55 4.60 10.28
N TYR A 270 2.43 5.31 10.19
CA TYR A 270 2.47 6.78 10.04
C TYR A 270 3.17 7.48 11.22
N ARG A 271 3.26 6.84 12.40
CA ARG A 271 4.01 7.30 13.58
C ARG A 271 5.20 6.42 13.92
N ASP A 272 5.78 5.76 12.91
CA ASP A 272 6.98 4.95 13.12
C ASP A 272 8.11 5.77 13.75
N PHE A 273 9.05 5.08 14.38
CA PHE A 273 10.25 5.70 14.93
C PHE A 273 11.09 6.32 13.82
N LEU A 274 11.15 5.65 12.66
CA LEU A 274 11.93 6.08 11.51
C LEU A 274 11.25 7.23 10.75
N PRO A 275 11.90 8.40 10.62
CA PRO A 275 11.34 9.54 9.90
C PRO A 275 10.98 9.26 8.44
N GLU A 276 11.78 8.43 7.76
CA GLU A 276 11.61 8.06 6.36
C GLU A 276 10.28 7.33 6.14
N ILE A 277 9.93 6.42 7.06
CA ILE A 277 8.66 5.68 7.05
C ILE A 277 7.48 6.63 7.23
N ARG A 278 7.55 7.53 8.23
CA ARG A 278 6.49 8.53 8.45
C ARG A 278 6.31 9.42 7.23
N ASN A 279 7.41 9.81 6.59
CA ASN A 279 7.40 10.65 5.39
C ASN A 279 6.73 9.93 4.20
N ILE A 280 6.99 8.63 4.00
CA ILE A 280 6.31 7.82 2.98
C ILE A 280 4.80 7.86 3.20
N CYS A 281 4.34 7.58 4.42
CA CYS A 281 2.91 7.57 4.73
C CYS A 281 2.25 8.92 4.43
N ILE A 282 2.87 10.04 4.82
CA ILE A 282 2.29 11.37 4.59
C ILE A 282 2.25 11.73 3.12
N ILE A 283 3.30 11.42 2.35
CA ILE A 283 3.34 11.71 0.92
C ILE A 283 2.21 10.97 0.19
N GLU A 284 2.01 9.68 0.46
CA GLU A 284 0.96 8.91 -0.21
C GLU A 284 -0.45 9.36 0.26
N LEU A 285 -0.64 9.65 1.55
CA LEU A 285 -1.91 10.21 2.04
C LEU A 285 -2.23 11.56 1.38
N GLY A 286 -1.24 12.45 1.22
CA GLY A 286 -1.41 13.73 0.54
C GLY A 286 -1.91 13.58 -0.89
N LYS A 287 -1.43 12.57 -1.62
CA LYS A 287 -1.92 12.25 -2.96
C LYS A 287 -3.37 11.78 -2.94
N TRP A 288 -3.74 10.87 -2.03
CA TRP A 288 -5.12 10.37 -1.96
C TRP A 288 -6.12 11.48 -1.63
N LEU A 289 -5.76 12.41 -0.75
CA LEU A 289 -6.57 13.59 -0.42
C LEU A 289 -6.83 14.48 -1.64
N LYS A 290 -5.81 14.67 -2.49
CA LYS A 290 -5.90 15.49 -3.70
C LYS A 290 -6.66 14.79 -4.82
N SER A 291 -6.35 13.51 -5.07
CA SER A 291 -6.92 12.75 -6.19
C SER A 291 -8.38 12.35 -5.95
N TYR A 292 -8.74 12.03 -4.71
CA TYR A 292 -10.05 11.48 -4.35
C TYR A 292 -10.67 12.19 -3.12
N PRO A 293 -10.92 13.50 -3.21
CA PRO A 293 -11.43 14.30 -2.09
C PRO A 293 -12.84 13.90 -1.63
N GLU A 294 -13.61 13.16 -2.44
CA GLU A 294 -14.92 12.65 -2.02
C GLU A 294 -14.82 11.51 -1.01
N ILE A 295 -13.69 10.81 -0.96
CA ILE A 295 -13.47 9.65 -0.07
C ILE A 295 -12.52 10.01 1.06
N PHE A 296 -11.39 10.65 0.74
CA PHE A 296 -10.31 10.82 1.70
C PHE A 296 -10.33 12.18 2.41
N LEU A 297 -10.94 13.23 1.85
CA LEU A 297 -10.92 14.58 2.43
C LEU A 297 -11.95 14.73 3.56
N ILE A 298 -11.82 13.88 4.58
CA ILE A 298 -12.62 13.84 5.80
C ILE A 298 -11.71 13.75 7.02
N ASP A 299 -12.24 14.14 8.19
CA ASP A 299 -11.49 14.24 9.46
C ASP A 299 -10.76 12.94 9.87
N SER A 300 -11.34 11.78 9.53
CA SER A 300 -10.77 10.47 9.88
C SER A 300 -9.40 10.23 9.23
N TYR A 301 -9.13 10.85 8.08
CA TYR A 301 -7.85 10.80 7.36
C TYR A 301 -7.01 12.07 7.61
N LEU A 302 -7.62 13.25 7.55
CA LEU A 302 -6.92 14.54 7.75
C LEU A 302 -6.17 14.63 9.09
N LYS A 303 -6.71 13.98 10.15
CA LYS A 303 -6.06 13.95 11.47
C LYS A 303 -4.60 13.45 11.42
N TYR A 304 -4.24 12.57 10.49
CA TYR A 304 -2.88 12.02 10.40
C TYR A 304 -1.88 13.09 9.97
N ILE A 305 -2.22 13.91 8.96
CA ILE A 305 -1.44 15.09 8.58
C ILE A 305 -1.41 16.10 9.73
N GLY A 306 -2.56 16.42 10.31
CA GLY A 306 -2.66 17.39 11.40
C GLY A 306 -1.77 17.05 12.61
N TRP A 307 -1.66 15.76 12.95
CA TRP A 307 -0.75 15.29 13.98
C TRP A 307 0.72 15.39 13.57
N LEU A 308 1.08 15.05 12.33
CA LEU A 308 2.47 15.12 11.85
C LEU A 308 2.97 16.52 11.47
N LEU A 309 2.09 17.53 11.40
CA LEU A 309 2.52 18.93 11.46
C LEU A 309 3.35 19.25 12.72
N HIS A 310 3.21 18.44 13.79
CA HIS A 310 3.94 18.58 15.04
C HIS A 310 5.17 17.67 15.12
N ASP A 311 5.61 17.06 14.01
CA ASP A 311 6.79 16.20 14.03
C ASP A 311 8.03 16.95 14.54
N LYS A 312 8.63 16.42 15.62
CA LYS A 312 9.74 17.05 16.33
C LYS A 312 11.12 16.67 15.78
N VAL A 313 11.22 15.54 15.08
CA VAL A 313 12.51 14.92 14.75
C VAL A 313 13.05 15.52 13.46
N VAL A 314 12.27 15.44 12.37
CA VAL A 314 12.75 15.81 11.03
C VAL A 314 11.81 16.82 10.38
N SER A 315 12.37 17.97 9.98
CA SER A 315 11.63 19.05 9.32
C SER A 315 10.96 18.63 8.01
N LYS A 316 11.59 17.71 7.27
CA LYS A 316 11.05 17.13 6.03
C LYS A 316 9.63 16.56 6.17
N ILE A 317 9.27 16.01 7.33
CA ILE A 317 7.90 15.49 7.56
C ILE A 317 6.90 16.65 7.66
N ARG A 318 7.27 17.73 8.36
CA ARG A 318 6.44 18.95 8.43
C ARG A 318 6.29 19.59 7.05
N LEU A 319 7.38 19.65 6.29
CA LEU A 319 7.38 20.09 4.90
C LEU A 319 6.41 19.26 4.04
N SER A 320 6.48 17.93 4.11
CA SER A 320 5.57 17.02 3.40
C SER A 320 4.11 17.19 3.82
N CYS A 321 3.83 17.51 5.08
CA CYS A 321 2.48 17.84 5.54
C CYS A 321 1.97 19.15 4.92
N VAL A 322 2.77 20.22 4.99
CA VAL A 322 2.40 21.54 4.46
C VAL A 322 2.22 21.50 2.94
N THR A 323 3.14 20.85 2.22
CA THR A 323 3.08 20.69 0.76
C THR A 323 1.92 19.82 0.30
N SER A 324 1.55 18.79 1.08
CA SER A 324 0.34 18.00 0.83
C SER A 324 -0.96 18.79 1.01
N LEU A 325 -0.97 19.78 1.91
CA LEU A 325 -2.16 20.60 2.20
C LEU A 325 -2.36 21.73 1.18
N LEU A 326 -1.28 22.34 0.70
CA LEU A 326 -1.31 23.47 -0.24
C LEU A 326 -2.30 23.32 -1.40
N PRO A 327 -2.21 22.27 -2.24
CA PRO A 327 -3.10 22.12 -3.40
C PRO A 327 -4.57 21.92 -3.01
N LEU A 328 -4.87 21.55 -1.76
CA LEU A 328 -6.24 21.38 -1.27
C LEU A 328 -6.89 22.72 -0.91
N TYR A 329 -6.10 23.72 -0.52
CA TYR A 329 -6.59 25.09 -0.27
C TYR A 329 -6.64 25.93 -1.55
N ASP A 330 -5.88 25.58 -2.59
CA ASP A 330 -5.95 26.28 -3.89
C ASP A 330 -7.30 26.07 -4.61
N LEU A 331 -8.06 25.05 -4.23
CA LEU A 331 -9.36 24.71 -4.82
C LEU A 331 -10.52 25.04 -3.87
N PRO A 332 -11.41 26.00 -4.18
CA PRO A 332 -12.47 26.45 -3.27
C PRO A 332 -13.40 25.34 -2.76
N GLU A 333 -13.69 24.33 -3.57
CA GLU A 333 -14.55 23.20 -3.19
C GLU A 333 -13.90 22.29 -2.15
N MET A 334 -12.60 22.00 -2.32
CA MET A 334 -11.82 21.23 -1.34
C MET A 334 -11.60 22.05 -0.08
N ALA A 335 -11.28 23.33 -0.21
CA ALA A 335 -11.11 24.25 0.90
C ALA A 335 -12.33 24.22 1.83
N LYS A 336 -13.57 24.30 1.32
CA LYS A 336 -14.78 24.22 2.17
C LYS A 336 -14.79 22.98 3.09
N LYS A 337 -14.34 21.82 2.61
CA LYS A 337 -14.26 20.58 3.42
C LYS A 337 -13.18 20.66 4.53
N LEU A 338 -12.25 21.60 4.44
CA LEU A 338 -11.14 21.80 5.38
C LEU A 338 -11.45 22.79 6.51
N GLU A 339 -12.65 23.38 6.61
CA GLU A 339 -12.93 24.43 7.60
C GLU A 339 -12.66 23.98 9.05
N PHE A 340 -13.22 22.83 9.46
CA PHE A 340 -13.01 22.28 10.80
C PHE A 340 -11.54 21.94 11.06
N PHE A 341 -10.87 21.32 10.09
CA PHE A 341 -9.45 21.01 10.15
C PHE A 341 -8.62 22.29 10.34
N THR A 342 -8.95 23.33 9.59
CA THR A 342 -8.29 24.63 9.65
C THR A 342 -8.46 25.28 11.01
N ASN A 343 -9.68 25.36 11.52
CA ASN A 343 -9.98 25.91 12.84
C ASN A 343 -9.27 25.15 13.96
N LYS A 344 -9.19 23.81 13.86
CA LYS A 344 -8.52 22.96 14.83
C LYS A 344 -7.01 23.14 14.87
N PHE A 345 -6.37 23.30 13.71
CA PHE A 345 -4.90 23.38 13.58
C PHE A 345 -4.38 24.81 13.34
N GLN A 346 -5.24 25.83 13.38
CA GLN A 346 -4.89 27.23 13.09
C GLN A 346 -3.63 27.72 13.83
N LYS A 347 -3.53 27.46 15.14
CA LYS A 347 -2.39 27.87 15.96
C LYS A 347 -1.09 27.23 15.46
N ARG A 348 -1.19 25.98 14.99
CA ARG A 348 -0.03 25.26 14.45
C ARG A 348 0.39 25.82 13.10
N PHE A 349 -0.55 26.11 12.18
CA PHE A 349 -0.21 26.71 10.88
C PHE A 349 0.51 28.04 11.04
N VAL A 350 -0.01 28.88 11.94
CA VAL A 350 0.61 30.16 12.29
C VAL A 350 2.04 29.96 12.83
N SER A 351 2.24 29.01 13.76
CA SER A 351 3.58 28.73 14.30
C SER A 351 4.58 28.18 13.27
N LEU A 352 4.10 27.53 12.20
CA LEU A 352 4.97 26.96 11.16
C LEU A 352 5.61 28.03 10.28
N VAL A 353 5.07 29.26 10.24
CA VAL A 353 5.74 30.39 9.59
C VAL A 353 7.08 30.72 10.27
N MET A 354 7.23 30.36 11.54
CA MET A 354 8.45 30.51 12.33
C MET A 354 9.13 29.17 12.61
N ASP A 355 8.97 28.23 11.69
CA ASP A 355 9.66 26.96 11.79
C ASP A 355 11.19 27.18 11.69
N LYS A 356 11.95 26.37 12.45
CA LYS A 356 13.42 26.40 12.44
C LYS A 356 14.01 26.07 11.07
N ASP A 357 13.24 25.39 10.23
CA ASP A 357 13.59 25.05 8.86
C ASP A 357 12.97 26.07 7.90
N TYR A 358 13.83 26.78 7.17
CA TYR A 358 13.41 27.87 6.28
C TYR A 358 12.49 27.38 5.14
N GLU A 359 12.65 26.14 4.68
CA GLU A 359 11.79 25.61 3.63
C GLU A 359 10.38 25.36 4.18
N VAL A 360 10.28 24.75 5.37
CA VAL A 360 8.98 24.58 6.08
C VAL A 360 8.32 25.94 6.29
N ALA A 361 9.05 26.94 6.79
CA ALA A 361 8.55 28.29 7.01
C ALA A 361 8.02 28.94 5.72
N THR A 362 8.77 28.82 4.63
CA THR A 362 8.39 29.38 3.31
C THR A 362 7.08 28.77 2.79
N PHE A 363 6.96 27.44 2.83
CA PHE A 363 5.73 26.79 2.39
C PHE A 363 4.57 27.02 3.36
N ALA A 364 4.83 27.20 4.66
CA ALA A 364 3.83 27.57 5.63
C ALA A 364 3.25 28.96 5.35
N CYS A 365 4.09 29.94 4.98
CA CYS A 365 3.63 31.26 4.54
C CYS A 365 2.67 31.17 3.34
N LYS A 366 3.01 30.35 2.34
CA LYS A 366 2.15 30.11 1.16
C LYS A 366 0.81 29.50 1.58
N LEU A 367 0.85 28.47 2.42
CA LEU A 367 -0.35 27.79 2.91
C LEU A 367 -1.27 28.76 3.65
N LEU A 368 -0.68 29.57 4.52
CA LEU A 368 -1.40 30.52 5.36
C LEU A 368 -2.01 31.68 4.55
N THR A 369 -1.31 32.11 3.49
CA THR A 369 -1.85 33.07 2.51
C THR A 369 -3.09 32.51 1.81
N GLY A 370 -3.03 31.26 1.34
CA GLY A 370 -4.18 30.57 0.73
C GLY A 370 -5.35 30.46 1.71
N ILE A 371 -5.09 30.02 2.94
CA ILE A 371 -6.09 29.93 4.00
C ILE A 371 -6.77 31.29 4.27
N CYS A 372 -6.00 32.37 4.38
CA CYS A 372 -6.55 33.70 4.66
C CYS A 372 -7.39 34.29 3.52
N SER A 373 -7.10 33.91 2.27
CA SER A 373 -7.95 34.30 1.14
C SER A 373 -9.35 33.66 1.19
N LEU A 374 -9.50 32.56 1.93
CA LEU A 374 -10.74 31.77 2.02
C LEU A 374 -11.52 32.00 3.32
N TYR A 375 -10.82 32.21 4.44
CA TYR A 375 -11.42 32.31 5.77
C TYR A 375 -11.10 33.64 6.43
N TYR A 376 -12.09 34.53 6.48
CA TYR A 376 -11.96 35.85 7.09
C TYR A 376 -11.53 35.79 8.57
N ASN A 377 -12.01 34.78 9.32
CA ASN A 377 -11.73 34.65 10.75
C ASN A 377 -10.25 34.39 11.09
N ILE A 378 -9.47 33.82 10.16
CA ILE A 378 -8.05 33.49 10.38
C ILE A 378 -7.15 34.72 10.19
N ILE A 379 -7.62 35.71 9.41
CA ILE A 379 -6.90 36.97 9.18
C ILE A 379 -6.59 37.67 10.50
N ILE A 380 -7.50 37.61 11.49
CA ILE A 380 -7.28 38.21 12.81
C ILE A 380 -6.12 37.53 13.54
N ALA A 381 -6.00 36.19 13.45
CA ALA A 381 -4.90 35.45 14.06
C ALA A 381 -3.56 35.75 13.38
N LEU A 382 -3.56 35.98 12.06
CA LEU A 382 -2.35 36.40 11.34
C LEU A 382 -1.91 37.80 11.69
N TYR A 383 -2.85 38.72 11.87
CA TYR A 383 -2.54 40.09 12.23
C TYR A 383 -1.63 40.14 13.47
N TYR A 384 -1.90 39.32 14.48
CA TYR A 384 -1.03 39.22 15.66
C TYR A 384 0.35 38.64 15.37
N VAL A 385 0.47 37.70 14.43
CA VAL A 385 1.77 37.10 14.11
C VAL A 385 2.58 37.99 13.20
N ILE A 386 1.97 38.61 12.19
CA ILE A 386 2.62 39.64 11.36
C ILE A 386 3.11 40.81 12.23
N ILE A 387 2.40 41.17 13.31
CA ILE A 387 2.86 42.19 14.27
C ILE A 387 4.05 41.71 15.13
N LEU A 388 4.18 40.40 15.37
CA LEU A 388 5.24 39.82 16.21
C LEU A 388 6.50 39.42 15.41
N LEU A 389 6.42 39.41 14.08
CA LEU A 389 7.54 39.26 13.15
C LEU A 389 8.13 40.63 12.81
#